data_AF-A0A8H5M270-F1
#
_entry.id   AF-A0A8H5M270-F1
#
_cell.length_a   1.000
_cell.length_b   1.000
_cell.length_c   1.000
_cell.angle_alpha   90.00
_cell.angle_beta   90.00
_cell.angle_gamma   90.00
#
_symmetry.space_group_name_H-M   'P 1'
#
loop_
_entity.id
_entity.type
_entity.pdbx_description
1 polymer ?
#
loop_
_entity_poly.entity_id
_entity_poly.type
_entity_poly.pdbx_seq_one_letter_code
_entity_poly.pdbx_strand_id
1 'polypeptide(L)'
;MAEFRIILMGDFNARTASLTAYPLDPRRISKDKTVSTRGRWLCRTLADNDLALVNGVAKFGPHSGNYTSFQGTRQTVIDYTAISNSLWPTVTSFTVCPREDGYDHAALSLSIALTVSARITTYTPSRNTKRRDPLPTTTELDKLLVATLEAGKDEEKKSLHLYGPTLITTNPVKVAVHGLCVNPGKTTATAGIGLYWGPRSPRNAAYRLTSPDLTSTHAELAAIANALMIASVDKSLEITTHSKYAVQALTTYASDSAARGWRVTNGKILQQIISTIKTRWAPLHLIHIRNMQQNAHLREARTLALRGISNTPDAPLLNQPNPPQIVNSTPLQVPKISSNLIEIPNELHPDQVPKRTIFPEAHRGRNKLMAITKPSTSHGSTQ
;
A
#
# COMPACT_ATOMS: atom_id res chain seq x y z
N MET A 1 -20.12 -29.34 5.63
CA MET A 1 -18.91 -28.75 6.26
C MET A 1 -18.41 -27.63 5.34
N ALA A 2 -17.87 -26.54 5.88
CA ALA A 2 -17.32 -25.47 5.04
C ALA A 2 -16.10 -26.01 4.29
N GLU A 3 -16.14 -26.01 2.96
CA GLU A 3 -15.05 -26.48 2.12
C GLU A 3 -13.98 -25.37 2.04
N PHE A 4 -12.93 -25.49 2.85
CA PHE A 4 -11.83 -24.54 2.85
C PHE A 4 -10.97 -24.72 1.59
N ARG A 5 -10.58 -23.61 0.98
CA ARG A 5 -9.68 -23.55 -0.17
C ARG A 5 -8.30 -23.13 0.33
N ILE A 6 -7.36 -24.07 0.39
CA ILE A 6 -6.04 -23.88 1.02
C ILE A 6 -4.93 -23.95 -0.04
N ILE A 7 -3.99 -23.02 0.03
CA ILE A 7 -2.75 -23.02 -0.75
C ILE A 7 -1.58 -22.87 0.24
N LEU A 8 -0.61 -23.77 0.17
CA LEU A 8 0.65 -23.71 0.91
C LEU A 8 1.80 -23.59 -0.09
N MET A 9 2.66 -22.59 0.09
CA MET A 9 3.86 -22.39 -0.73
C MET A 9 5.04 -22.02 0.16
N GLY A 10 6.21 -22.62 -0.06
CA GLY A 10 7.43 -22.23 0.65
C GLY A 10 8.52 -23.29 0.64
N ASP A 11 9.59 -23.00 1.39
CA ASP A 11 10.71 -23.92 1.64
C ASP A 11 10.37 -24.86 2.80
N PHE A 12 10.18 -26.14 2.48
CA PHE A 12 9.86 -27.17 3.47
C PHE A 12 11.11 -27.91 3.96
N ASN A 13 12.29 -27.64 3.40
CA ASN A 13 13.53 -28.35 3.71
C ASN A 13 13.36 -29.89 3.68
N ALA A 14 12.53 -30.36 2.74
CA ALA A 14 12.07 -31.74 2.63
C ALA A 14 12.22 -32.22 1.18
N ARG A 15 12.78 -33.41 0.92
CA ARG A 15 12.97 -33.91 -0.44
C ARG A 15 11.98 -35.04 -0.68
N THR A 16 11.01 -34.83 -1.56
CA THR A 16 9.91 -35.79 -1.80
C THR A 16 10.13 -36.68 -3.00
N ALA A 17 11.20 -36.45 -3.77
CA ALA A 17 11.35 -36.98 -5.12
C ALA A 17 10.05 -36.84 -5.93
N SER A 18 9.54 -37.95 -6.46
CA SER A 18 8.29 -38.01 -7.23
C SER A 18 7.13 -38.61 -6.41
N LEU A 19 7.24 -38.66 -5.08
CA LEU A 19 6.17 -39.16 -4.22
C LEU A 19 4.93 -38.26 -4.29
N THR A 20 3.75 -38.86 -4.26
CA THR A 20 2.49 -38.14 -4.03
C THR A 20 2.11 -38.18 -2.56
N ALA A 21 1.24 -37.27 -2.11
CA ALA A 21 0.72 -37.30 -0.74
C ALA A 21 -0.31 -38.44 -0.63
N TYR A 22 -1.22 -38.53 -1.60
CA TYR A 22 -2.23 -39.57 -1.69
C TYR A 22 -2.09 -40.40 -2.99
N PRO A 23 -2.49 -41.69 -3.02
CA PRO A 23 -2.38 -42.52 -4.23
C PRO A 23 -3.22 -42.04 -5.43
N LEU A 24 -4.32 -41.31 -5.18
CA LEU A 24 -5.18 -40.76 -6.23
C LEU A 24 -4.72 -39.38 -6.73
N ASP A 25 -3.69 -38.79 -6.12
CA ASP A 25 -3.15 -37.52 -6.58
C ASP A 25 -2.56 -37.65 -7.99
N PRO A 26 -2.52 -36.54 -8.76
CA PRO A 26 -1.85 -36.54 -10.05
C PRO A 26 -0.39 -37.00 -9.93
N ARG A 27 0.05 -37.84 -10.87
CA ARG A 27 1.44 -38.31 -10.91
C ARG A 27 2.40 -37.14 -11.06
N ARG A 28 3.48 -37.19 -10.27
CA ARG A 28 4.53 -36.18 -10.23
C ARG A 28 5.82 -36.73 -10.84
N ILE A 29 6.60 -35.84 -11.44
CA ILE A 29 7.96 -36.10 -11.92
C ILE A 29 8.85 -34.98 -11.39
N SER A 30 9.79 -35.33 -10.52
CA SER A 30 10.81 -34.40 -10.00
C SER A 30 12.18 -34.68 -10.60
N LYS A 31 12.97 -33.63 -10.86
CA LYS A 31 14.40 -33.75 -11.20
C LYS A 31 15.22 -34.28 -10.03
N ASP A 32 14.87 -33.89 -8.81
CA ASP A 32 15.46 -34.47 -7.60
C ASP A 32 14.87 -35.87 -7.37
N LYS A 33 15.73 -36.90 -7.35
CA LYS A 33 15.32 -38.30 -7.15
C LYS A 33 15.42 -38.77 -5.70
N THR A 34 15.92 -37.94 -4.80
CA THR A 34 16.10 -38.32 -3.40
C THR A 34 14.82 -38.10 -2.60
N VAL A 35 14.49 -39.09 -1.77
CA VAL A 35 13.46 -38.97 -0.73
C VAL A 35 14.14 -38.84 0.63
N SER A 36 13.88 -37.76 1.36
CA SER A 36 14.33 -37.60 2.75
C SER A 36 13.28 -38.08 3.75
N THR A 37 13.69 -38.31 5.00
CA THR A 37 12.75 -38.62 6.10
C THR A 37 11.71 -37.51 6.28
N ARG A 38 12.13 -36.23 6.22
CA ARG A 38 11.22 -35.08 6.22
C ARG A 38 10.29 -35.07 5.00
N GLY A 39 10.77 -35.50 3.83
CA GLY A 39 9.92 -35.64 2.63
C GLY A 39 8.77 -36.62 2.82
N ARG A 40 9.05 -37.78 3.42
CA ARG A 40 8.00 -38.77 3.77
C ARG A 40 7.02 -38.22 4.80
N TRP A 41 7.50 -37.48 5.79
CA TRP A 41 6.63 -36.84 6.77
C TRP A 41 5.75 -35.77 6.14
N LEU A 42 6.31 -34.91 5.29
CA LEU A 42 5.57 -33.91 4.53
C LEU A 42 4.44 -34.55 3.72
N CYS A 43 4.72 -35.61 2.95
CA CYS A 43 3.68 -36.31 2.17
C CYS A 43 2.55 -36.85 3.07
N ARG A 44 2.86 -37.40 4.25
CA ARG A 44 1.85 -37.86 5.22
C ARG A 44 1.02 -36.70 5.76
N THR A 45 1.66 -35.63 6.22
CA THR A 45 0.96 -34.46 6.75
C THR A 45 0.03 -33.83 5.70
N LEU A 46 0.45 -33.78 4.44
CA LEU A 46 -0.40 -33.27 3.36
C LEU A 46 -1.60 -34.20 3.11
N ALA A 47 -1.38 -35.52 3.13
CA ALA A 47 -2.46 -36.51 2.98
C ALA A 47 -3.49 -36.40 4.13
N ASP A 48 -3.03 -36.26 5.38
CA ASP A 48 -3.89 -36.14 6.56
C ASP A 48 -4.75 -34.86 6.56
N ASN A 49 -4.43 -33.88 5.70
CA ASN A 49 -5.10 -32.59 5.58
C ASN A 49 -5.76 -32.35 4.21
N ASP A 50 -5.95 -33.40 3.41
CA ASP A 50 -6.55 -33.33 2.06
C ASP A 50 -5.83 -32.36 1.11
N LEU A 51 -4.50 -32.29 1.22
CA LEU A 51 -3.64 -31.46 0.38
C LEU A 51 -2.81 -32.31 -0.59
N ALA A 52 -2.72 -31.85 -1.84
CA ALA A 52 -1.93 -32.48 -2.89
C ALA A 52 -0.76 -31.59 -3.32
N LEU A 53 0.39 -32.19 -3.63
CA LEU A 53 1.56 -31.48 -4.16
C LEU A 53 1.39 -31.16 -5.65
N VAL A 54 1.66 -29.91 -6.02
CA VAL A 54 1.54 -29.38 -7.37
C VAL A 54 2.83 -29.57 -8.18
N ASN A 55 4.00 -29.50 -7.52
CA ASN A 55 5.30 -29.59 -8.20
C ASN A 55 5.45 -30.90 -8.97
N GLY A 56 5.89 -30.82 -10.22
CA GLY A 56 6.17 -31.98 -11.06
C GLY A 56 4.94 -32.65 -11.65
N VAL A 57 3.73 -32.13 -11.44
CA VAL A 57 2.53 -32.69 -12.09
C VAL A 57 2.60 -32.44 -13.59
N ALA A 58 2.54 -33.52 -14.38
CA ALA A 58 2.82 -33.51 -15.81
C ALA A 58 1.95 -32.51 -16.61
N LYS A 59 0.71 -32.24 -16.17
CA LYS A 59 -0.21 -31.30 -16.84
C LYS A 59 0.33 -29.88 -16.94
N PHE A 60 1.30 -29.51 -16.11
CA PHE A 60 1.91 -28.18 -16.09
C PHE A 60 3.22 -28.07 -16.88
N GLY A 61 3.56 -29.11 -17.63
CA GLY A 61 4.72 -29.12 -18.50
C GLY A 61 6.04 -29.41 -17.77
N PRO A 62 7.16 -29.40 -18.52
CA PRO A 62 8.43 -29.97 -18.08
C PRO A 62 9.12 -29.18 -16.97
N HIS A 63 8.79 -27.89 -16.83
CA HIS A 63 9.41 -27.01 -15.83
C HIS A 63 8.83 -27.19 -14.43
N SER A 64 7.65 -27.81 -14.31
CA SER A 64 6.97 -28.00 -13.01
C SER A 64 7.78 -28.83 -12.01
N GLY A 65 8.67 -29.70 -12.49
CA GLY A 65 9.50 -30.61 -11.68
C GLY A 65 10.96 -30.21 -11.54
N ASN A 66 11.33 -28.97 -11.91
CA ASN A 66 12.71 -28.50 -11.85
C ASN A 66 13.24 -28.36 -10.41
N TYR A 67 14.57 -28.31 -10.28
CA TYR A 67 15.23 -27.96 -9.02
C TYR A 67 14.77 -26.60 -8.52
N THR A 68 14.57 -26.50 -7.20
CA THR A 68 14.09 -25.29 -6.55
C THR A 68 15.15 -24.63 -5.67
N SER A 69 16.18 -25.37 -5.25
CA SER A 69 17.28 -24.85 -4.43
C SER A 69 18.64 -25.25 -5.00
N PHE A 70 19.61 -24.33 -4.93
CA PHE A 70 20.91 -24.32 -5.60
C PHE A 70 22.00 -23.84 -4.64
N GLN A 71 22.53 -24.76 -3.82
CA GLN A 71 23.56 -24.45 -2.82
C GLN A 71 24.91 -25.03 -3.27
N GLY A 72 25.79 -24.17 -3.77
CA GLY A 72 27.05 -24.58 -4.38
C GLY A 72 26.83 -25.48 -5.59
N THR A 73 27.38 -26.70 -5.56
CA THR A 73 27.16 -27.71 -6.61
C THR A 73 25.87 -28.51 -6.42
N ARG A 74 25.21 -28.37 -5.26
CA ARG A 74 24.04 -29.18 -4.90
C ARG A 74 22.76 -28.52 -5.42
N GLN A 75 21.97 -29.30 -6.16
CA GLN A 75 20.65 -28.91 -6.65
C GLN A 75 19.58 -29.85 -6.06
N THR A 76 18.53 -29.29 -5.46
CA THR A 76 17.47 -30.07 -4.80
C THR A 76 16.09 -29.48 -5.05
N VAL A 77 15.06 -30.29 -4.80
CA VAL A 77 13.66 -29.83 -4.73
C VAL A 77 13.22 -29.85 -3.27
N ILE A 78 13.15 -28.67 -2.66
CA ILE A 78 12.76 -28.48 -1.25
C ILE A 78 11.65 -27.44 -1.07
N ASP A 79 11.38 -26.66 -2.11
CA ASP A 79 10.30 -25.69 -2.17
C ASP A 79 9.10 -26.33 -2.86
N TYR A 80 7.93 -26.27 -2.21
CA TYR A 80 6.72 -26.90 -2.74
C TYR A 80 5.55 -25.94 -2.76
N THR A 81 4.62 -26.25 -3.65
CA THR A 81 3.24 -25.78 -3.64
C THR A 81 2.33 -26.97 -3.35
N ALA A 82 1.50 -26.86 -2.32
CA ALA A 82 0.46 -27.83 -1.99
C ALA A 82 -0.91 -27.12 -1.95
N ILE A 83 -1.96 -27.78 -2.40
CA ILE A 83 -3.30 -27.20 -2.45
C ILE A 83 -4.36 -28.20 -1.96
N SER A 84 -5.49 -27.70 -1.48
CA SER A 84 -6.65 -28.55 -1.18
C SER A 84 -7.26 -29.14 -2.44
N ASN A 85 -7.80 -30.35 -2.32
CA ASN A 85 -8.49 -31.02 -3.43
C ASN A 85 -9.63 -30.18 -4.04
N SER A 86 -10.31 -29.37 -3.22
CA SER A 86 -11.34 -28.42 -3.64
C SER A 86 -10.85 -27.34 -4.63
N LEU A 87 -9.56 -26.99 -4.59
CA LEU A 87 -8.96 -26.01 -5.49
C LEU A 87 -8.43 -26.63 -6.78
N TRP A 88 -8.28 -27.95 -6.86
CA TRP A 88 -7.62 -28.60 -7.98
C TRP A 88 -8.24 -28.27 -9.36
N PRO A 89 -9.58 -28.24 -9.51
CA PRO A 89 -10.23 -27.88 -10.77
C PRO A 89 -9.98 -26.44 -11.20
N THR A 90 -9.59 -25.57 -10.26
CA THR A 90 -9.38 -24.15 -10.51
C THR A 90 -7.94 -23.80 -10.91
N VAL A 91 -6.99 -24.73 -10.77
CA VAL A 91 -5.58 -24.43 -11.09
C VAL A 91 -5.36 -24.41 -12.60
N THR A 92 -5.00 -23.25 -13.12
CA THR A 92 -4.79 -23.03 -14.56
C THR A 92 -3.34 -23.26 -14.98
N SER A 93 -2.36 -22.93 -14.14
CA SER A 93 -0.94 -23.16 -14.44
C SER A 93 -0.07 -23.25 -13.20
N PHE A 94 1.07 -23.94 -13.32
CA PHE A 94 2.13 -23.98 -12.33
C PHE A 94 3.50 -24.07 -13.02
N THR A 95 4.52 -23.36 -12.52
CA THR A 95 5.89 -23.50 -13.02
C THR A 95 6.93 -23.20 -11.95
N VAL A 96 8.07 -23.88 -12.03
CA VAL A 96 9.31 -23.48 -11.34
C VAL A 96 10.06 -22.55 -12.29
N CYS A 97 10.19 -21.29 -11.91
CA CYS A 97 10.83 -20.27 -12.73
C CYS A 97 12.34 -20.54 -12.88
N PRO A 98 13.00 -20.01 -13.92
CA PRO A 98 14.45 -19.96 -13.97
C PRO A 98 15.02 -19.28 -12.72
N ARG A 99 16.13 -19.79 -12.19
CA ARG A 99 16.81 -19.17 -11.05
C ARG A 99 17.41 -17.82 -11.48
N GLU A 100 17.13 -16.78 -10.71
CA GLU A 100 17.73 -15.45 -10.90
C GLU A 100 19.13 -15.36 -10.25
N ASP A 101 20.03 -14.60 -10.86
CA ASP A 101 21.38 -14.39 -10.33
C ASP A 101 21.33 -13.68 -8.97
N GLY A 102 22.07 -14.22 -7.99
CA GLY A 102 22.10 -13.71 -6.62
C GLY A 102 21.11 -14.40 -5.66
N TYR A 103 20.26 -15.31 -6.15
CA TYR A 103 19.39 -16.14 -5.33
C TYR A 103 19.79 -17.61 -5.39
N ASP A 104 19.74 -18.28 -4.25
CA ASP A 104 20.00 -19.72 -4.11
C ASP A 104 18.72 -20.56 -4.25
N HIS A 105 17.56 -19.93 -4.44
CA HIS A 105 16.28 -20.60 -4.74
C HIS A 105 15.65 -20.09 -6.05
N ALA A 106 14.88 -20.96 -6.71
CA ALA A 106 14.03 -20.61 -7.84
C ALA A 106 12.59 -20.32 -7.38
N ALA A 107 11.97 -19.29 -7.95
CA ALA A 107 10.61 -18.92 -7.61
C ALA A 107 9.58 -19.96 -8.10
N LEU A 108 8.52 -20.14 -7.33
CA LEU A 108 7.35 -20.95 -7.71
C LEU A 108 6.22 -20.02 -8.15
N SER A 109 5.60 -20.31 -9.30
CA SER A 109 4.46 -19.54 -9.82
C SER A 109 3.24 -20.45 -9.97
N LEU A 110 2.11 -20.06 -9.37
CA LEU A 110 0.83 -20.76 -9.40
C LEU A 110 -0.26 -19.80 -9.87
N SER A 111 -1.11 -20.23 -10.81
CA SER A 111 -2.29 -19.48 -11.25
C SER A 111 -3.57 -20.27 -10.99
N ILE A 112 -4.61 -19.59 -10.47
CA ILE A 112 -5.92 -20.17 -10.16
C ILE A 112 -7.07 -19.31 -10.71
N ALA A 113 -8.15 -19.95 -11.16
CA ALA A 113 -9.37 -19.30 -11.65
C ALA A 113 -10.49 -19.36 -10.60
N LEU A 114 -10.97 -18.20 -10.13
CA LEU A 114 -11.99 -18.13 -9.08
C LEU A 114 -13.31 -17.57 -9.64
N THR A 115 -14.39 -18.35 -9.54
CA THR A 115 -15.76 -17.87 -9.79
C THR A 115 -16.33 -17.27 -8.51
N VAL A 116 -16.79 -16.01 -8.58
CA VAL A 116 -17.36 -15.28 -7.44
C VAL A 116 -18.83 -14.99 -7.75
N SER A 117 -19.76 -15.66 -7.06
CA SER A 117 -21.20 -15.35 -7.13
C SER A 117 -21.60 -14.39 -6.01
N ALA A 118 -22.01 -13.17 -6.39
CA ALA A 118 -22.41 -12.14 -5.43
C ALA A 118 -23.83 -12.40 -4.89
N ARG A 119 -23.97 -12.64 -3.58
CA ARG A 119 -25.23 -12.43 -2.85
C ARG A 119 -25.16 -11.03 -2.23
N ILE A 120 -25.98 -10.12 -2.73
CA ILE A 120 -26.13 -8.76 -2.21
C ILE A 120 -26.83 -8.87 -0.86
N THR A 121 -26.15 -8.50 0.22
CA THR A 121 -26.76 -8.35 1.54
C THR A 121 -26.49 -6.92 1.98
N THR A 122 -27.54 -6.12 2.09
CA THR A 122 -27.46 -4.71 2.51
C THR A 122 -27.08 -4.65 3.98
N TYR A 123 -25.95 -4.03 4.29
CA TYR A 123 -25.48 -3.82 5.65
C TYR A 123 -25.94 -2.46 6.19
N THR A 124 -26.67 -2.48 7.31
CA THR A 124 -26.94 -1.33 8.18
C THR A 124 -25.84 -1.22 9.25
N PRO A 125 -25.10 -0.10 9.34
CA PRO A 125 -24.01 0.03 10.30
C PRO A 125 -24.52 0.09 11.75
N SER A 126 -23.97 -0.78 12.60
CA SER A 126 -24.14 -0.70 14.05
C SER A 126 -23.38 0.50 14.63
N ARG A 127 -24.11 1.45 15.19
CA ARG A 127 -23.58 2.61 15.93
C ARG A 127 -23.01 2.14 17.28
N ASN A 128 -21.70 1.95 17.36
CA ASN A 128 -21.01 1.78 18.63
C ASN A 128 -20.60 3.15 19.20
N THR A 129 -21.54 3.83 19.87
CA THR A 129 -21.28 5.10 20.56
C THR A 129 -20.76 4.83 21.97
N LYS A 130 -19.44 4.68 22.16
CA LYS A 130 -18.85 4.99 23.47
C LYS A 130 -19.06 6.49 23.71
N ARG A 131 -19.86 6.86 24.72
CA ARG A 131 -20.02 8.24 25.18
C ARG A 131 -18.63 8.80 25.47
N ARG A 132 -18.19 9.77 24.66
CA ARG A 132 -17.04 10.61 24.97
C ARG A 132 -17.58 11.75 25.81
N ASP A 133 -16.96 12.01 26.96
CA ASP A 133 -17.30 13.19 27.75
C ASP A 133 -17.09 14.46 26.89
N PRO A 134 -17.98 15.46 26.99
CA PRO A 134 -17.84 16.69 26.22
C PRO A 134 -16.53 17.38 26.60
N LEU A 135 -15.78 17.83 25.59
CA LEU A 135 -14.59 18.65 25.81
C LEU A 135 -15.01 19.91 26.58
N PRO A 136 -14.21 20.38 27.55
CA PRO A 136 -14.47 21.65 28.21
C PRO A 136 -14.54 22.77 27.16
N THR A 137 -15.40 23.77 27.37
CA THR A 137 -15.60 24.92 26.46
C THR A 137 -15.45 26.25 27.18
N THR A 138 -14.84 26.24 28.37
CA THR A 138 -14.87 27.36 29.32
C THR A 138 -13.84 28.43 28.99
N THR A 139 -12.70 28.08 28.41
CA THR A 139 -11.67 29.04 28.00
C THR A 139 -11.66 29.29 26.48
N GLU A 140 -11.13 30.43 26.05
CA GLU A 140 -10.91 30.70 24.61
C GLU A 140 -9.97 29.67 23.96
N LEU A 141 -9.01 29.14 24.73
CA LEU A 141 -8.13 28.06 24.26
C LEU A 141 -8.93 26.78 24.01
N ASP A 142 -9.87 26.45 24.89
CA ASP A 142 -10.75 25.30 24.73
C ASP A 142 -11.66 25.44 23.50
N LYS A 143 -12.20 26.64 23.26
CA LYS A 143 -13.00 26.95 22.06
C LYS A 143 -12.17 26.79 20.78
N LEU A 144 -10.92 27.25 20.78
CA LEU A 144 -10.00 27.07 19.65
C LEU A 144 -9.65 25.58 19.44
N LEU A 145 -9.45 24.82 20.51
CA LEU A 145 -9.21 23.38 20.44
C LEU A 145 -10.42 22.65 19.84
N VAL A 146 -11.63 22.94 20.33
CA VAL A 146 -12.87 22.36 19.80
C VAL A 146 -13.07 22.74 18.33
N ALA A 147 -12.90 24.01 17.97
CA ALA A 147 -12.99 24.45 16.58
C ALA A 147 -11.98 23.74 15.66
N THR A 148 -10.75 23.55 16.14
CA THR A 148 -9.69 22.83 15.40
C THR A 148 -10.05 21.35 15.22
N LEU A 149 -10.57 20.70 16.26
CA LEU A 149 -11.01 19.30 16.20
C LEU A 149 -12.20 19.10 15.26
N GLU A 150 -13.17 20.02 15.28
CA GLU A 150 -14.31 19.98 14.35
C GLU A 150 -13.88 20.24 12.90
N ALA A 151 -12.96 21.18 12.66
CA ALA A 151 -12.38 21.41 11.34
C ALA A 151 -11.65 20.15 10.81
N GLY A 152 -10.88 19.47 11.67
CA GLY A 152 -10.23 18.21 11.32
C GLY A 152 -11.20 17.09 10.94
N LYS A 153 -12.33 16.97 11.66
CA LYS A 153 -13.40 16.01 11.31
C LYS A 153 -14.05 16.35 9.97
N ASP A 154 -14.23 17.63 9.66
CA ASP A 154 -14.78 18.07 8.38
C ASP A 154 -13.84 17.72 7.22
N GLU A 155 -12.53 17.92 7.38
CA GLU A 155 -11.54 17.51 6.38
C GLU A 155 -11.47 15.99 6.19
N GLU A 156 -11.51 15.19 7.27
CA GLU A 156 -11.60 13.73 7.16
C GLU A 156 -12.86 13.30 6.40
N LYS A 157 -14.01 13.96 6.65
CA LYS A 157 -15.28 13.69 5.98
C LYS A 157 -15.24 14.09 4.51
N LYS A 158 -14.67 15.24 4.16
CA LYS A 158 -14.45 15.68 2.77
C LYS A 158 -13.54 14.71 2.03
N SER A 159 -12.44 14.30 2.65
CA SER A 159 -11.51 13.31 2.10
C SER A 159 -12.20 11.96 1.88
N LEU A 160 -12.97 11.48 2.85
CA LEU A 160 -13.76 10.24 2.73
C LEU A 160 -14.81 10.34 1.61
N HIS A 161 -15.49 11.48 1.47
CA HIS A 161 -16.45 11.70 0.39
C HIS A 161 -15.78 11.75 -0.99
N LEU A 162 -14.61 12.39 -1.08
CA LEU A 162 -13.88 12.54 -2.33
C LEU A 162 -13.20 11.23 -2.73
N TYR A 163 -12.48 10.57 -1.84
CA TYR A 163 -11.63 9.42 -2.16
C TYR A 163 -12.22 8.06 -1.81
N GLY A 164 -13.25 8.02 -0.96
CA GLY A 164 -13.79 6.78 -0.43
C GLY A 164 -12.93 6.16 0.67
N PRO A 165 -13.38 5.04 1.25
CA PRO A 165 -12.72 4.40 2.38
C PRO A 165 -11.45 3.63 1.98
N THR A 166 -10.53 3.48 2.93
CA THR A 166 -9.44 2.50 2.84
C THR A 166 -9.94 1.13 3.29
N LEU A 167 -9.66 0.08 2.51
CA LEU A 167 -10.17 -1.27 2.80
C LEU A 167 -9.10 -2.17 3.40
N ILE A 168 -7.85 -2.02 2.96
CA ILE A 168 -6.71 -2.82 3.40
C ILE A 168 -5.47 -1.96 3.54
N THR A 169 -4.51 -2.43 4.32
CA THR A 169 -3.16 -1.85 4.40
C THR A 169 -2.14 -2.96 4.25
N THR A 170 -1.08 -2.68 3.49
CA THR A 170 0.07 -3.59 3.31
C THR A 170 1.36 -2.84 3.57
N ASN A 171 2.49 -3.57 3.56
CA ASN A 171 3.80 -2.92 3.40
C ASN A 171 3.81 -2.08 2.13
N PRO A 172 4.22 -0.80 2.20
CA PRO A 172 4.12 0.11 1.07
C PRO A 172 5.13 -0.25 -0.01
N VAL A 173 4.64 -0.35 -1.24
CA VAL A 173 5.50 -0.35 -2.43
C VAL A 173 5.94 1.10 -2.67
N LYS A 174 7.23 1.31 -2.93
CA LYS A 174 7.79 2.64 -3.09
C LYS A 174 8.13 2.90 -4.55
N VAL A 175 7.79 4.08 -5.03
CA VAL A 175 8.15 4.55 -6.37
C VAL A 175 8.53 6.02 -6.31
N ALA A 176 9.62 6.38 -7.00
CA ALA A 176 9.96 7.77 -7.26
C ALA A 176 9.50 8.15 -8.67
N VAL A 177 8.89 9.30 -8.80
CA VAL A 177 8.38 9.81 -10.08
C VAL A 177 8.97 11.17 -10.39
N HIS A 178 9.17 11.42 -11.68
CA HIS A 178 9.57 12.72 -12.18
C HIS A 178 8.93 12.96 -13.54
N GLY A 179 8.44 14.16 -13.76
CA GLY A 179 7.93 14.64 -15.02
C GLY A 179 8.65 15.91 -15.41
N LEU A 180 9.03 16.02 -16.68
CA LEU A 180 9.70 17.20 -17.18
C LEU A 180 9.11 17.61 -18.52
N CYS A 181 9.13 18.91 -18.78
CA CYS A 181 8.69 19.48 -20.04
C CYS A 181 9.80 20.40 -20.57
N VAL A 182 10.17 20.23 -21.83
CA VAL A 182 11.01 21.13 -22.62
C VAL A 182 10.08 22.07 -23.38
N ASN A 183 10.39 23.36 -23.43
CA ASN A 183 9.59 24.40 -24.08
C ASN A 183 8.11 24.46 -23.62
N PRO A 184 7.82 24.51 -22.31
CA PRO A 184 6.44 24.49 -21.81
C PRO A 184 5.59 25.62 -22.40
N GLY A 185 4.34 25.32 -22.77
CA GLY A 185 3.39 26.29 -23.33
C GLY A 185 3.63 26.69 -24.78
N LYS A 186 4.58 26.06 -25.49
CA LYS A 186 4.82 26.26 -26.92
C LYS A 186 4.29 25.09 -27.74
N THR A 187 4.04 25.29 -29.03
CA THR A 187 3.64 24.21 -29.97
C THR A 187 4.72 23.15 -30.14
N THR A 188 5.99 23.47 -29.86
CA THR A 188 7.14 22.56 -29.86
C THR A 188 7.39 21.91 -28.50
N ALA A 189 6.45 22.03 -27.55
CA ALA A 189 6.60 21.45 -26.22
C ALA A 189 6.74 19.93 -26.29
N THR A 190 7.73 19.41 -25.59
CA THR A 190 7.96 17.97 -25.46
C THR A 190 8.09 17.63 -23.99
N ALA A 191 7.48 16.53 -23.55
CA ALA A 191 7.53 16.15 -22.15
C ALA A 191 7.84 14.66 -22.00
N GLY A 192 8.59 14.33 -20.96
CA GLY A 192 8.95 12.98 -20.60
C GLY A 192 8.57 12.70 -19.16
N ILE A 193 8.16 11.46 -18.87
CA ILE A 193 7.91 10.97 -17.51
C ILE A 193 8.81 9.79 -17.21
N GLY A 194 9.27 9.72 -15.97
CA GLY A 194 10.13 8.68 -15.47
C GLY A 194 9.59 8.11 -14.18
N LEU A 195 9.47 6.78 -14.12
CA LEU A 195 8.97 6.04 -12.98
C LEU A 195 10.06 5.08 -12.52
N TYR A 196 10.53 5.24 -11.28
CA TYR A 196 11.61 4.45 -10.72
C TYR A 196 11.16 3.71 -9.46
N TRP A 197 11.02 2.40 -9.57
CA TRP A 197 10.61 1.48 -8.51
C TRP A 197 11.79 0.83 -7.78
N GLY A 198 13.01 0.99 -8.32
CA GLY A 198 14.24 0.44 -7.77
C GLY A 198 15.19 -0.10 -8.84
N PRO A 199 16.41 -0.51 -8.46
CA PRO A 199 17.40 -1.05 -9.39
C PRO A 199 16.85 -2.27 -10.14
N ARG A 200 16.95 -2.26 -11.47
CA ARG A 200 16.52 -3.35 -12.37
C ARG A 200 15.05 -3.80 -12.23
N SER A 201 14.20 -2.99 -11.60
CA SER A 201 12.76 -3.31 -11.52
C SER A 201 12.14 -3.29 -12.92
N PRO A 202 11.38 -4.34 -13.33
CA PRO A 202 10.70 -4.38 -14.61
C PRO A 202 9.56 -3.35 -14.71
N ARG A 203 9.18 -2.73 -13.59
CA ARG A 203 8.18 -1.65 -13.53
C ARG A 203 8.77 -0.27 -13.84
N ASN A 204 10.10 -0.16 -13.91
CA ASN A 204 10.74 1.10 -14.28
C ASN A 204 10.33 1.47 -15.70
N ALA A 205 9.95 2.73 -15.88
CA ALA A 205 9.43 3.19 -17.15
C ALA A 205 9.90 4.61 -17.49
N ALA A 206 10.06 4.85 -18.79
CA ALA A 206 10.36 6.13 -19.38
C ALA A 206 9.39 6.33 -20.55
N TYR A 207 8.45 7.27 -20.43
CA TYR A 207 7.45 7.50 -21.48
C TYR A 207 7.53 8.91 -22.03
N ARG A 208 7.22 9.03 -23.31
CA ARG A 208 7.01 10.30 -23.98
C ARG A 208 5.56 10.74 -23.79
N LEU A 209 5.34 11.95 -23.28
CA LEU A 209 4.01 12.54 -23.20
C LEU A 209 3.67 13.32 -24.47
N THR A 210 2.42 13.17 -24.90
CA THR A 210 1.79 13.98 -25.94
C THR A 210 0.49 14.58 -25.40
N SER A 211 0.43 15.91 -25.35
CA SER A 211 -0.76 16.68 -25.00
C SER A 211 -0.68 18.01 -25.75
N PRO A 212 -1.81 18.60 -26.16
CA PRO A 212 -1.81 19.94 -26.78
C PRO A 212 -1.21 21.02 -25.87
N ASP A 213 -1.41 20.90 -24.55
CA ASP A 213 -0.97 21.89 -23.56
C ASP A 213 0.02 21.26 -22.56
N LEU A 214 1.27 21.06 -22.99
CA LEU A 214 2.30 20.50 -22.12
C LEU A 214 2.95 21.57 -21.22
N THR A 215 2.93 21.30 -19.92
CA THR A 215 3.64 22.05 -18.89
C THR A 215 4.41 21.07 -17.99
N SER A 216 5.43 21.56 -17.27
CA SER A 216 6.16 20.74 -16.30
C SER A 216 5.24 20.16 -15.22
N THR A 217 4.26 20.94 -14.77
CA THR A 217 3.25 20.51 -13.81
C THR A 217 2.36 19.39 -14.35
N HIS A 218 1.95 19.49 -15.63
CA HIS A 218 1.20 18.43 -16.28
C HIS A 218 2.02 17.14 -16.37
N ALA A 219 3.31 17.24 -16.71
CA ALA A 219 4.20 16.08 -16.78
C ALA A 219 4.37 15.41 -15.40
N GLU A 220 4.54 16.18 -14.33
CA GLU A 220 4.61 15.66 -12.96
C GLU A 220 3.33 14.93 -12.54
N LEU A 221 2.15 15.51 -12.82
CA LEU A 221 0.86 14.85 -12.55
C LEU A 221 0.70 13.57 -13.38
N ALA A 222 1.11 13.59 -14.65
CA ALA A 222 1.07 12.42 -15.51
C ALA A 222 2.01 11.31 -15.04
N ALA A 223 3.17 11.65 -14.45
CA ALA A 223 4.06 10.67 -13.84
C ALA A 223 3.37 9.97 -12.65
N ILE A 224 2.68 10.73 -11.79
CA ILE A 224 1.87 10.16 -10.69
C ILE A 224 0.74 9.27 -11.24
N ALA A 225 0.01 9.73 -12.26
CA ALA A 225 -1.07 8.97 -12.88
C ALA A 225 -0.56 7.60 -13.41
N ASN A 226 0.56 7.59 -14.13
CA ASN A 226 1.12 6.35 -14.67
C ASN A 226 1.67 5.43 -13.56
N ALA A 227 2.26 5.99 -12.50
CA ALA A 227 2.67 5.19 -11.34
C ALA A 227 1.46 4.50 -10.68
N LEU A 228 0.32 5.18 -10.57
CA LEU A 228 -0.91 4.62 -10.02
C LEU A 228 -1.49 3.51 -10.91
N MET A 229 -1.37 3.64 -12.24
CA MET A 229 -1.80 2.60 -13.19
C MET A 229 -0.92 1.36 -13.10
N ILE A 230 0.40 1.51 -12.93
CA ILE A 230 1.32 0.36 -12.81
C ILE A 230 1.21 -0.31 -11.42
N ALA A 231 0.92 0.47 -10.37
CA ALA A 231 0.76 -0.05 -9.02
C ALA A 231 -0.48 -0.93 -8.87
N SER A 232 -0.31 -2.12 -8.30
CA SER A 232 -1.43 -2.96 -7.86
C SER A 232 -2.35 -2.19 -6.89
N VAL A 233 -3.66 -2.30 -7.11
CA VAL A 233 -4.70 -1.57 -6.36
C VAL A 233 -4.81 -2.01 -4.90
N ASP A 234 -4.32 -3.22 -4.60
CA ASP A 234 -4.39 -3.89 -3.30
C ASP A 234 -3.14 -3.66 -2.43
N LYS A 235 -2.14 -2.93 -2.93
CA LYS A 235 -0.92 -2.62 -2.18
C LYS A 235 -0.90 -1.16 -1.74
N SER A 236 -0.53 -0.91 -0.48
CA SER A 236 -0.19 0.44 -0.04
C SER A 236 0.90 1.00 -0.95
N LEU A 237 0.78 2.26 -1.35
CA LEU A 237 1.70 2.88 -2.30
C LEU A 237 2.30 4.16 -1.71
N GLU A 238 3.61 4.28 -1.77
CA GLU A 238 4.36 5.50 -1.47
C GLU A 238 4.92 6.08 -2.78
N ILE A 239 4.43 7.25 -3.18
CA ILE A 239 4.95 7.97 -4.35
C ILE A 239 5.81 9.13 -3.87
N THR A 240 7.10 9.08 -4.19
CA THR A 240 8.06 10.15 -3.96
C THR A 240 8.10 11.08 -5.16
N THR A 241 7.88 12.38 -4.96
CA THR A 241 7.94 13.41 -6.01
C THR A 241 8.63 14.68 -5.49
N HIS A 242 9.18 15.47 -6.41
CA HIS A 242 9.70 16.81 -6.12
C HIS A 242 8.64 17.91 -6.31
N SER A 243 7.46 17.58 -6.83
CA SER A 243 6.40 18.55 -7.14
C SER A 243 5.52 18.81 -5.93
N LYS A 244 5.84 19.87 -5.17
CA LYS A 244 4.99 20.36 -4.07
C LYS A 244 3.55 20.61 -4.54
N TYR A 245 3.40 21.21 -5.73
CA TYR A 245 2.10 21.47 -6.33
C TYR A 245 1.29 20.19 -6.52
N ALA A 246 1.89 19.13 -7.09
CA ALA A 246 1.17 17.89 -7.35
C ALA A 246 0.68 17.24 -6.05
N VAL A 247 1.51 17.29 -5.00
CA VAL A 247 1.10 16.81 -3.67
C VAL A 247 -0.07 17.61 -3.13
N GLN A 248 0.03 18.94 -3.06
CA GLN A 248 -1.05 19.78 -2.53
C GLN A 248 -2.34 19.73 -3.36
N ALA A 249 -2.23 19.62 -4.69
CA ALA A 249 -3.38 19.51 -5.57
C ALA A 249 -4.17 18.20 -5.38
N LEU A 250 -3.48 17.12 -4.98
CA LEU A 250 -4.07 15.81 -4.70
C LEU A 250 -4.47 15.64 -3.23
N THR A 251 -3.91 16.40 -2.29
CA THR A 251 -4.32 16.35 -0.89
C THR A 251 -5.20 17.55 -0.53
N THR A 252 -4.57 18.68 -0.22
CA THR A 252 -5.18 19.86 0.41
C THR A 252 -6.25 20.51 -0.47
N TYR A 253 -5.97 20.70 -1.76
CA TYR A 253 -6.85 21.48 -2.64
C TYR A 253 -7.84 20.61 -3.43
N ALA A 254 -7.81 19.29 -3.24
CA ALA A 254 -8.60 18.37 -4.04
C ALA A 254 -10.10 18.53 -3.77
N SER A 255 -10.50 18.64 -2.51
CA SER A 255 -11.89 18.84 -2.07
C SER A 255 -12.49 20.13 -2.63
N ASP A 256 -11.78 21.25 -2.52
CA ASP A 256 -12.22 22.55 -3.03
C ASP A 256 -12.26 22.60 -4.57
N SER A 257 -11.34 21.88 -5.21
CA SER A 257 -11.33 21.76 -6.67
C SER A 257 -12.51 20.91 -7.16
N ALA A 258 -12.86 19.85 -6.43
CA ALA A 258 -14.03 19.01 -6.70
C ALA A 258 -15.33 19.82 -6.57
N ALA A 259 -15.46 20.60 -5.49
CA ALA A 259 -16.63 21.45 -5.24
C ALA A 259 -16.85 22.50 -6.34
N ARG A 260 -15.76 22.99 -6.96
CA ARG A 260 -15.80 23.92 -8.10
C ARG A 260 -15.88 23.23 -9.46
N GLY A 261 -16.11 21.92 -9.50
CA GLY A 261 -16.25 21.15 -10.74
C GLY A 261 -14.96 21.09 -11.57
N TRP A 262 -13.79 21.08 -10.93
CA TRP A 262 -12.48 20.92 -11.57
C TRP A 262 -12.13 21.98 -12.61
N ARG A 263 -12.68 23.19 -12.49
CA ARG A 263 -12.38 24.33 -13.37
C ARG A 263 -11.01 24.96 -13.06
N VAL A 264 -9.95 24.16 -13.20
CA VAL A 264 -8.55 24.52 -12.99
C VAL A 264 -7.70 24.01 -14.16
N THR A 265 -6.53 24.61 -14.40
CA THR A 265 -5.68 24.33 -15.58
C THR A 265 -5.40 22.83 -15.81
N ASN A 266 -5.17 22.07 -14.73
CA ASN A 266 -4.90 20.62 -14.79
C ASN A 266 -6.11 19.77 -14.35
N GLY A 267 -7.32 20.32 -14.41
CA GLY A 267 -8.52 19.69 -13.83
C GLY A 267 -8.85 18.31 -14.40
N LYS A 268 -8.61 18.08 -15.70
CA LYS A 268 -8.87 16.78 -16.34
C LYS A 268 -7.98 15.66 -15.80
N ILE A 269 -6.68 15.91 -15.70
CA ILE A 269 -5.72 14.91 -15.20
C ILE A 269 -5.86 14.69 -13.70
N LEU A 270 -6.21 15.74 -12.93
CA LEU A 270 -6.53 15.60 -11.51
C LEU A 270 -7.76 14.71 -11.30
N GLN A 271 -8.83 14.90 -12.07
CA GLN A 271 -10.00 14.03 -12.03
C GLN A 271 -9.64 12.57 -12.31
N GLN A 272 -8.81 12.33 -13.31
CA GLN A 272 -8.34 10.98 -13.64
C GLN A 272 -7.53 10.36 -12.51
N ILE A 273 -6.60 11.11 -11.91
CA ILE A 273 -5.81 10.60 -10.76
C ILE A 273 -6.74 10.27 -9.59
N ILE A 274 -7.71 11.14 -9.30
CA ILE A 274 -8.65 10.95 -8.19
C ILE A 274 -9.56 9.76 -8.44
N SER A 275 -10.07 9.58 -9.66
CA SER A 275 -10.86 8.38 -10.00
C SER A 275 -10.02 7.11 -9.83
N THR A 276 -8.76 7.11 -10.26
CA THR A 276 -7.85 5.97 -10.03
C THR A 276 -7.59 5.74 -8.53
N ILE A 277 -7.44 6.78 -7.71
CA ILE A 277 -7.27 6.63 -6.26
C ILE A 277 -8.54 6.04 -5.61
N LYS A 278 -9.74 6.48 -6.03
CA LYS A 278 -11.01 5.95 -5.54
C LYS A 278 -11.13 4.44 -5.77
N THR A 279 -10.63 3.95 -6.91
CA THR A 279 -10.70 2.51 -7.25
C THR A 279 -9.67 1.65 -6.52
N ARG A 280 -8.64 2.23 -5.91
CA ARG A 280 -7.66 1.48 -5.11
C ARG A 280 -8.32 0.94 -3.86
N TRP A 281 -7.82 -0.17 -3.31
CA TRP A 281 -8.28 -0.70 -2.01
C TRP A 281 -7.38 -0.22 -0.88
N ALA A 282 -6.07 -0.19 -1.15
CA ALA A 282 -5.03 0.22 -0.22
C ALA A 282 -4.74 1.74 -0.31
N PRO A 283 -4.15 2.34 0.74
CA PRO A 283 -3.91 3.78 0.77
C PRO A 283 -2.74 4.21 -0.11
N LEU A 284 -2.74 5.49 -0.44
CA LEU A 284 -1.65 6.22 -1.11
C LEU A 284 -1.01 7.21 -0.14
N HIS A 285 0.32 7.24 -0.08
CA HIS A 285 1.08 8.24 0.64
C HIS A 285 2.00 9.00 -0.33
N LEU A 286 1.90 10.33 -0.33
CA LEU A 286 2.70 11.22 -1.18
C LEU A 286 3.86 11.81 -0.37
N ILE A 287 5.09 11.55 -0.81
CA ILE A 287 6.30 12.03 -0.17
C ILE A 287 6.92 13.12 -1.05
N HIS A 288 6.76 14.37 -0.62
CA HIS A 288 7.45 15.50 -1.21
C HIS A 288 8.88 15.62 -0.67
N ILE A 289 9.85 15.68 -1.58
CA ILE A 289 11.26 15.96 -1.26
C ILE A 289 11.64 17.30 -1.87
N ARG A 290 12.00 18.26 -1.01
CA ARG A 290 12.39 19.62 -1.42
C ARG A 290 13.64 19.62 -2.31
N ASN A 291 14.68 18.90 -1.89
CA ASN A 291 15.96 18.85 -2.61
C ASN A 291 16.12 17.51 -3.31
N MET A 292 15.76 17.48 -4.59
CA MET A 292 15.87 16.29 -5.44
C MET A 292 17.29 15.71 -5.49
N GLN A 293 18.34 16.54 -5.43
CA GLN A 293 19.72 16.07 -5.56
C GLN A 293 20.15 15.13 -4.42
N GLN A 294 19.54 15.28 -3.25
CA GLN A 294 19.83 14.47 -2.08
C GLN A 294 19.11 13.11 -2.09
N ASN A 295 18.23 12.84 -3.07
CA ASN A 295 17.49 11.59 -3.16
C ASN A 295 17.87 10.82 -4.43
N ALA A 296 18.54 9.68 -4.27
CA ALA A 296 18.99 8.86 -5.39
C ALA A 296 17.84 8.36 -6.29
N HIS A 297 16.71 7.97 -5.71
CA HIS A 297 15.58 7.45 -6.47
C HIS A 297 14.92 8.53 -7.35
N LEU A 298 14.80 9.76 -6.85
CA LEU A 298 14.32 10.89 -7.65
C LEU A 298 15.30 11.29 -8.75
N ARG A 299 16.62 11.19 -8.50
CA ARG A 299 17.63 11.39 -9.55
C ARG A 299 17.48 10.35 -10.68
N GLU A 300 17.26 9.08 -10.33
CA GLU A 300 16.99 8.04 -11.32
C GLU A 300 15.66 8.25 -12.06
N ALA A 301 14.59 8.64 -11.36
CA ALA A 301 13.32 8.98 -11.98
C ALA A 301 13.48 10.13 -12.99
N ARG A 302 14.31 11.14 -12.68
CA ARG A 302 14.66 12.21 -13.61
C ARG A 302 15.44 11.72 -14.82
N THR A 303 16.42 10.83 -14.63
CA THR A 303 17.17 10.21 -15.74
C THR A 303 16.23 9.46 -16.68
N LEU A 304 15.26 8.71 -16.14
CA LEU A 304 14.23 8.04 -16.94
C LEU A 304 13.34 9.04 -17.67
N ALA A 305 12.92 10.12 -17.00
CA ALA A 305 12.11 11.16 -17.63
C ALA A 305 12.85 11.84 -18.80
N LEU A 306 14.15 12.11 -18.67
CA LEU A 306 14.99 12.65 -19.75
C LEU A 306 15.07 11.70 -20.95
N ARG A 307 15.22 10.40 -20.70
CA ARG A 307 15.15 9.38 -21.77
C ARG A 307 13.77 9.36 -22.45
N GLY A 308 12.70 9.48 -21.65
CA GLY A 308 11.32 9.51 -22.12
C GLY A 308 11.03 10.64 -23.12
N ILE A 309 11.75 11.77 -23.07
CA ILE A 309 11.61 12.85 -24.07
C ILE A 309 11.99 12.36 -25.46
N SER A 310 13.02 11.52 -25.56
CA SER A 310 13.55 11.03 -26.83
C SER A 310 12.83 9.79 -27.35
N ASN A 311 11.96 9.18 -26.53
CA ASN A 311 11.16 8.04 -26.94
C ASN A 311 10.08 8.46 -27.95
N THR A 312 9.63 7.49 -28.75
CA THR A 312 8.42 7.65 -29.56
C THR A 312 7.23 7.94 -28.64
N PRO A 313 6.27 8.79 -29.06
CA PRO A 313 5.01 8.96 -28.35
C PRO A 313 4.36 7.63 -28.01
N ASP A 314 4.39 7.27 -26.73
CA ASP A 314 3.67 6.10 -26.24
C ASP A 314 2.27 6.56 -25.83
N ALA A 315 1.25 5.82 -26.26
CA ALA A 315 -0.09 6.03 -25.74
C ALA A 315 -0.06 5.75 -24.23
N PRO A 316 -0.50 6.69 -23.37
CA PRO A 316 -0.59 6.41 -21.95
C PRO A 316 -1.48 5.17 -21.73
N LEU A 317 -1.10 4.34 -20.76
CA LEU A 317 -1.87 3.17 -20.33
C LEU A 317 -3.19 3.66 -19.71
N LEU A 318 -4.15 4.03 -20.55
CA LEU A 318 -5.38 4.73 -20.16
C LEU A 318 -6.52 3.79 -19.77
N ASN A 319 -6.39 2.49 -20.06
CA ASN A 319 -7.45 1.52 -19.78
C ASN A 319 -6.89 0.39 -18.92
N GLN A 320 -7.26 0.39 -17.63
CA GLN A 320 -7.30 -0.85 -16.86
C GLN A 320 -8.77 -1.24 -16.63
N PRO A 321 -9.07 -2.54 -16.64
CA PRO A 321 -10.37 -3.03 -16.20
C PRO A 321 -10.62 -2.57 -14.76
N ASN A 322 -11.87 -2.25 -14.44
CA ASN A 322 -12.27 -1.93 -13.08
C ASN A 322 -11.74 -3.03 -12.14
N PRO A 323 -11.01 -2.67 -11.07
CA PRO A 323 -10.57 -3.67 -10.12
C PRO A 323 -11.80 -4.38 -9.55
N PRO A 324 -11.69 -5.68 -9.22
CA PRO A 324 -12.79 -6.39 -8.60
C PRO A 324 -13.27 -5.61 -7.36
N GLN A 325 -14.56 -5.66 -7.06
CA GLN A 325 -15.07 -5.02 -5.85
C GLN A 325 -14.71 -5.93 -4.67
N ILE A 326 -13.99 -5.44 -3.64
CA ILE A 326 -13.98 -6.15 -2.35
C ILE A 326 -15.37 -5.96 -1.75
N VAL A 327 -16.13 -7.04 -1.68
CA VAL A 327 -17.38 -7.10 -0.94
C VAL A 327 -17.06 -7.64 0.45
N ASN A 328 -17.53 -6.97 1.51
CA ASN A 328 -17.39 -7.33 2.93
C ASN A 328 -16.07 -7.00 3.64
N SER A 329 -15.36 -5.92 3.28
CA SER A 329 -14.31 -5.36 4.15
C SER A 329 -14.86 -4.21 5.00
N THR A 330 -14.68 -4.29 6.31
CA THR A 330 -14.90 -3.13 7.19
C THR A 330 -13.88 -2.03 6.84
N PRO A 331 -14.32 -0.80 6.53
CA PRO A 331 -13.40 0.31 6.29
C PRO A 331 -12.40 0.50 7.43
N LEU A 332 -11.12 0.60 7.10
CA LEU A 332 -10.08 0.95 8.05
C LEU A 332 -10.13 2.45 8.35
N GLN A 333 -9.85 2.82 9.61
CA GLN A 333 -9.71 4.22 10.04
C GLN A 333 -8.34 4.78 9.63
N VAL A 334 -8.02 4.70 8.35
CA VAL A 334 -6.78 5.18 7.75
C VAL A 334 -7.15 6.03 6.52
N PRO A 335 -6.58 7.23 6.37
CA PRO A 335 -6.89 8.08 5.22
C PRO A 335 -6.50 7.40 3.91
N LYS A 336 -7.36 7.51 2.90
CA LYS A 336 -7.15 6.93 1.57
C LYS A 336 -5.92 7.52 0.87
N ILE A 337 -5.71 8.81 1.07
CA ILE A 337 -4.55 9.56 0.63
C ILE A 337 -4.00 10.39 1.78
N SER A 338 -2.68 10.45 1.90
CA SER A 338 -1.97 11.29 2.87
C SER A 338 -0.67 11.84 2.27
N SER A 339 -0.06 12.82 2.93
CA SER A 339 1.27 13.31 2.52
C SER A 339 2.15 13.70 3.70
N ASN A 340 3.44 13.89 3.44
CA ASN A 340 4.39 14.43 4.43
C ASN A 340 4.45 15.98 4.45
N LEU A 341 3.64 16.66 3.65
CA LEU A 341 3.51 18.12 3.73
C LEU A 341 2.63 18.46 4.92
N ILE A 342 3.19 19.17 5.89
CA ILE A 342 2.42 19.78 6.96
C ILE A 342 1.58 20.89 6.34
N GLU A 343 0.26 20.75 6.41
CA GLU A 343 -0.63 21.88 6.22
C GLU A 343 -0.37 22.83 7.38
N ILE A 344 0.34 23.91 7.11
CA ILE A 344 0.33 25.07 7.98
C ILE A 344 -0.95 25.79 7.55
N PRO A 345 -2.03 25.80 8.36
CA PRO A 345 -3.14 26.70 8.09
C PRO A 345 -2.54 28.10 7.97
N ASN A 346 -3.07 28.95 7.08
CA ASN A 346 -2.70 30.37 7.02
C ASN A 346 -2.36 30.86 8.42
N GLU A 347 -1.11 31.31 8.64
CA GLU A 347 -0.68 31.77 9.96
C GLU A 347 -1.79 32.67 10.51
N LEU A 348 -2.36 32.26 11.65
CA LEU A 348 -3.27 33.13 12.37
C LEU A 348 -2.52 34.46 12.55
N HIS A 349 -3.11 35.55 12.07
CA HIS A 349 -2.52 36.87 12.29
C HIS A 349 -2.24 36.99 13.81
N PRO A 350 -1.13 37.59 14.27
CA PRO A 350 -0.80 37.67 15.70
C PRO A 350 -1.95 38.19 16.58
N ASP A 351 -2.86 38.96 16.00
CA ASP A 351 -4.06 39.51 16.65
C ASP A 351 -5.20 38.50 16.83
N GLN A 352 -5.17 37.36 16.13
CA GLN A 352 -6.13 36.26 16.25
C GLN A 352 -5.69 35.19 17.28
N VAL A 353 -4.44 35.25 17.74
CA VAL A 353 -3.96 34.41 18.84
C VAL A 353 -4.39 35.07 20.16
N PRO A 354 -5.14 34.38 21.05
CA PRO A 354 -5.55 34.95 22.32
C PRO A 354 -4.33 35.41 23.11
N LYS A 355 -4.23 36.72 23.36
CA LYS A 355 -3.17 37.28 24.21
C LYS A 355 -3.37 36.74 25.62
N ARG A 356 -2.29 36.19 26.19
CA ARG A 356 -2.28 35.69 27.56
C ARG A 356 -2.50 36.87 28.51
N THR A 357 -3.73 37.07 28.98
CA THR A 357 -4.11 38.21 29.83
C THR A 357 -3.74 38.01 31.30
N ILE A 358 -3.50 36.76 31.71
CA ILE A 358 -3.19 36.40 33.10
C ILE A 358 -1.92 35.55 33.08
N PHE A 359 -0.84 36.10 33.62
CA PHE A 359 0.28 35.28 34.07
C PHE A 359 -0.21 34.50 35.30
N PRO A 360 -0.15 33.16 35.31
CA PRO A 360 -0.23 32.44 36.58
C PRO A 360 0.87 33.01 37.48
N GLU A 361 0.57 33.27 38.75
CA GLU A 361 1.60 33.63 39.72
C GLU A 361 2.80 32.70 39.57
N ALA A 362 4.00 33.26 39.70
CA ALA A 362 5.25 32.51 39.58
C ALA A 362 5.11 31.19 40.34
N HIS A 363 5.20 30.07 39.62
CA HIS A 363 4.98 28.75 40.15
C HIS A 363 5.98 28.53 41.29
N ARG A 364 5.57 28.77 42.54
CA ARG A 364 6.41 28.49 43.70
C ARG A 364 6.66 26.99 43.68
N GLY A 365 7.94 26.66 43.60
CA GLY A 365 8.42 25.29 43.52
C GLY A 365 7.69 24.40 44.52
N ARG A 366 7.31 23.23 44.01
CA ARG A 366 6.75 22.05 44.67
C ARG A 366 7.14 21.92 46.16
N ASN A 367 6.38 22.57 47.05
CA ASN A 367 6.42 22.23 48.47
C ASN A 367 5.73 20.87 48.64
N LYS A 368 6.52 19.86 48.98
CA LYS A 368 6.05 18.51 49.33
C LYS A 368 5.03 18.63 50.48
N LEU A 369 3.75 18.42 50.17
CA LEU A 369 2.76 18.05 51.17
C LEU A 369 3.05 16.60 51.60
N MET A 370 3.74 16.42 52.73
CA MET A 370 3.72 15.15 53.45
C MET A 370 2.37 15.03 54.18
N ALA A 371 1.55 14.09 53.72
CA ALA A 371 0.35 13.68 54.43
C ALA A 371 0.72 12.56 55.44
N ILE A 372 0.57 12.91 56.72
CA ILE A 372 -0.06 12.11 57.78
C ILE A 372 0.48 10.69 58.03
N THR A 373 1.25 10.56 59.11
CA THR A 373 1.11 9.45 60.08
C THR A 373 1.26 10.01 61.49
N LYS A 374 0.15 10.12 62.23
CA LYS A 374 0.15 10.18 63.69
C LYS A 374 0.02 8.75 64.22
N PRO A 375 0.81 8.34 65.22
CA PRO A 375 0.35 7.38 66.20
C PRO A 375 -0.11 8.11 67.47
N SER A 376 -1.26 7.65 67.93
CA SER A 376 -1.90 7.91 69.21
C SER A 376 -1.05 7.47 70.40
N THR A 377 -0.91 8.32 71.41
CA THR A 377 -0.76 7.86 72.80
C THR A 377 -1.50 8.82 73.74
N SER A 378 -2.66 8.36 74.19
CA SER A 378 -3.37 8.85 75.37
C SER A 378 -2.55 8.56 76.63
N HIS A 379 -2.47 9.54 77.53
CA HIS A 379 -2.04 9.34 78.92
C HIS A 379 -3.21 8.84 79.77
N GLY A 380 -2.90 7.85 80.61
CA GLY A 380 -3.61 7.36 81.79
C GLY A 380 -2.75 6.21 82.32
N SER A 381 -2.23 6.19 83.54
CA SER A 381 -2.74 6.70 84.81
C SER A 381 -1.60 6.79 85.85
N THR A 382 -1.67 7.78 86.74
CA THR A 382 -1.02 7.77 88.06
C THR A 382 -1.79 6.85 89.01
N GLN A 383 -1.14 5.79 89.49
CA GLN A 383 -1.03 5.31 90.89
C GLN A 383 -0.49 3.88 90.90
#